data_AF-A0A2T0LXV4-F1
#
_entry.id   AF-A0A2T0LXV4-F1
#
_cell.length_a   1.000
_cell.length_b   1.000
_cell.length_c   1.000
_cell.angle_alpha   90.00
_cell.angle_beta   90.00
_cell.angle_gamma   90.00
#
_symmetry.space_group_name_H-M   'P 1'
#
loop_
_entity.id
_entity.type
_entity.pdbx_description
1 polymer ?
#
loop_
_entity_poly.entity_id
_entity_poly.type
_entity_poly.pdbx_seq_one_letter_code
_entity_poly.pdbx_strand_id
1 'polypeptide(L)'
;MDPDAIARRARRHGWTVEFNADPGVILRRRLWQLEITFVGDAPSIALVSGPEGRDVGRPVNLRSINTLIRSRPDEIAQRVAEAILGEPSARTEDAGS
;
A
#
# COMPACT_ATOMS: atom_id res chain seq x y z
N MET A 1 15.38 -2.16 2.29
CA MET A 1 14.90 -0.84 2.76
C MET A 1 14.39 -1.10 4.15
N ASP A 2 15.13 -0.69 5.16
CA ASP A 2 14.86 -1.04 6.55
C ASP A 2 13.49 -0.50 7.03
N PRO A 3 12.74 -1.28 7.85
CA PRO A 3 11.53 -0.86 8.56
C PRO A 3 11.55 0.59 9.07
N ASP A 4 12.62 1.04 9.71
CA ASP A 4 12.70 2.38 10.29
C ASP A 4 12.75 3.49 9.23
N ALA A 5 13.37 3.21 8.08
CA ALA A 5 13.38 4.13 6.94
C ALA A 5 11.98 4.27 6.33
N ILE A 6 11.21 3.18 6.26
CA ILE A 6 9.81 3.19 5.83
C ILE A 6 8.96 3.99 6.81
N ALA A 7 9.06 3.67 8.11
CA ALA A 7 8.31 4.35 9.16
C ALA A 7 8.52 5.87 9.16
N ARG A 8 9.80 6.29 9.11
CA ARG A 8 10.15 7.72 9.06
C ARG A 8 9.61 8.42 7.82
N ARG A 9 9.67 7.76 6.65
CA ARG A 9 9.09 8.31 5.41
C ARG A 9 7.57 8.39 5.51
N ALA A 10 6.92 7.34 6.01
CA ALA A 10 5.48 7.28 6.19
C ALA A 10 4.96 8.42 7.07
N ARG A 11 5.58 8.63 8.24
CA ARG A 11 5.25 9.75 9.14
C ARG A 11 5.38 11.11 8.46
N ARG A 12 6.45 11.33 7.69
CA ARG A 12 6.65 12.58 6.92
C ARG A 12 5.51 12.85 5.94
N HIS A 13 4.91 11.81 5.38
CA HIS A 13 3.79 11.91 4.45
C HIS A 13 2.42 11.76 5.12
N GLY A 14 2.34 11.87 6.45
CA GLY A 14 1.08 11.89 7.19
C GLY A 14 0.41 10.51 7.29
N TRP A 15 1.19 9.43 7.24
CA TRP A 15 0.73 8.11 7.64
C TRP A 15 0.98 7.92 9.14
N THR A 16 0.01 7.32 9.82
CA THR A 16 0.21 6.71 11.13
C THR A 16 1.00 5.42 10.94
N VAL A 17 1.91 5.13 11.86
CA VAL A 17 2.80 3.96 11.79
C VAL A 17 2.71 3.17 13.07
N GLU A 18 2.47 1.88 12.92
CA GLU A 18 2.49 0.90 14.00
C GLU A 18 3.49 -0.20 13.64
N PHE A 19 4.31 -0.58 14.62
CA PHE A 19 5.17 -1.76 14.53
C PHE A 19 4.47 -2.87 15.30
N ASN A 20 4.38 -4.06 14.72
CA ASN A 20 3.98 -5.26 15.44
C ASN A 20 5.11 -6.30 15.36
N ALA A 21 4.99 -7.35 16.17
CA ALA A 21 5.92 -8.48 16.10
C ALA A 21 5.67 -9.38 14.87
N ASP A 22 4.44 -9.37 14.34
CA ASP A 22 4.00 -10.03 13.11
C ASP A 22 2.58 -9.51 12.77
N PRO A 23 2.29 -8.84 11.63
CA PRO A 23 3.09 -8.55 10.43
C PRO A 23 3.81 -7.18 10.38
N GLY A 24 5.15 -7.17 10.49
CA GLY A 24 6.02 -6.01 10.26
C GLY A 24 5.42 -4.62 10.50
N VAL A 25 5.61 -3.69 9.57
CA VAL A 25 5.14 -2.29 9.71
C VAL A 25 3.73 -2.17 9.15
N ILE A 26 2.80 -1.64 9.95
CA ILE A 26 1.47 -1.23 9.52
C ILE A 26 1.42 0.28 9.35
N LEU A 27 1.02 0.72 8.16
CA LEU A 27 0.82 2.13 7.82
C LEU A 27 -0.67 2.40 7.64
N ARG A 28 -1.20 3.42 8.32
CA ARG A 28 -2.59 3.85 8.18
C ARG A 28 -2.70 5.29 7.73
N ARG A 29 -3.60 5.56 6.78
CA ARG A 29 -3.91 6.92 6.35
C ARG A 29 -5.34 7.00 5.81
N ARG A 30 -6.16 7.84 6.44
CA ARG A 30 -7.61 7.87 6.19
C ARG A 30 -8.19 6.46 6.36
N LEU A 31 -8.81 5.92 5.31
CA LEU A 31 -9.43 4.61 5.27
C LEU A 31 -8.52 3.54 4.64
N TRP A 32 -7.25 3.86 4.41
CA TRP A 32 -6.27 2.94 3.81
C TRP A 32 -5.32 2.39 4.87
N GLN A 33 -5.03 1.10 4.73
CA GLN A 33 -4.05 0.36 5.51
C GLN A 33 -3.07 -0.31 4.54
N LEU A 34 -1.78 -0.20 4.83
CA LEU A 34 -0.70 -0.90 4.13
C LEU A 34 0.12 -1.67 5.17
N GLU A 35 0.07 -2.98 5.11
CA GLU A 35 0.83 -3.90 5.96
C GLU A 35 2.06 -4.36 5.20
N ILE A 36 3.23 -4.28 5.82
CA ILE A 36 4.51 -4.61 5.19
C ILE A 36 5.25 -5.58 6.09
N THR A 37 5.42 -6.82 5.63
CA THR A 37 6.24 -7.82 6.29
C THR A 37 7.68 -7.73 5.79
N PHE A 38 8.63 -8.04 6.67
CA PHE A 38 10.06 -7.97 6.36
C PHE A 38 10.72 -9.32 6.62
N VAL A 39 11.78 -9.61 5.85
CA VAL A 39 12.75 -10.67 6.13
C VAL A 39 14.08 -9.97 6.37
N GLY A 40 14.52 -9.92 7.63
CA GLY A 40 15.57 -8.98 8.06
C GLY A 40 15.13 -7.54 7.78
N ASP A 41 15.97 -6.78 7.06
CA ASP A 41 15.72 -5.37 6.72
C ASP A 41 15.09 -5.17 5.33
N ALA A 42 14.64 -6.26 4.69
CA ALA A 42 14.07 -6.23 3.35
C ALA A 42 12.56 -6.46 3.40
N PRO A 43 11.73 -5.58 2.80
CA PRO A 43 10.32 -5.86 2.59
C PRO A 43 10.17 -7.16 1.78
N SER A 44 9.34 -8.08 2.25
CA SER A 44 9.07 -9.36 1.60
C SER A 44 7.67 -9.44 1.04
N ILE A 45 6.68 -8.93 1.78
CA ILE A 45 5.27 -8.92 1.43
C ILE A 45 4.72 -7.55 1.77
N ALA A 46 3.84 -7.02 0.91
CA ALA A 46 3.04 -5.85 1.22
C ALA A 46 1.59 -6.09 0.84
N LEU A 47 0.68 -5.88 1.78
CA LEU A 47 -0.76 -6.07 1.62
C LEU A 47 -1.45 -4.73 1.85
N VAL A 48 -2.41 -4.40 1.01
CA VAL A 48 -3.25 -3.22 1.19
C VAL A 48 -4.62 -3.64 1.73
N SER A 49 -5.30 -2.73 2.40
CA SER A 49 -6.75 -2.76 2.64
C SER A 49 -7.30 -1.36 2.47
N GLY A 50 -8.42 -1.24 1.77
CA GLY A 50 -9.08 0.01 1.44
C GLY A 50 -10.37 0.26 2.22
N PRO A 51 -11.06 1.38 1.93
CA PRO A 51 -12.34 1.72 2.54
C PRO A 51 -13.39 0.62 2.36
N GLU A 52 -14.24 0.45 3.37
CA GLU A 52 -15.42 -0.43 3.34
C GLU A 52 -15.08 -1.91 3.01
N GLY A 53 -13.86 -2.35 3.34
CA GLY A 53 -13.43 -3.72 3.06
C GLY A 53 -13.04 -3.98 1.61
N ARG A 54 -12.86 -2.94 0.79
CA ARG A 54 -12.22 -3.09 -0.53
C ARG A 54 -10.77 -3.49 -0.37
N ASP A 55 -10.29 -4.27 -1.33
CA ASP A 55 -8.89 -4.67 -1.46
C ASP A 55 -8.29 -5.34 -0.22
N VAL A 56 -9.11 -5.88 0.69
CA VAL A 56 -8.63 -6.44 1.96
C VAL A 56 -7.61 -7.55 1.69
N GLY A 57 -6.41 -7.34 2.22
CA GLY A 57 -5.30 -8.28 2.08
C GLY A 57 -4.78 -8.43 0.64
N ARG A 58 -5.07 -7.49 -0.28
CA ARG A 58 -4.59 -7.59 -1.65
C ARG A 58 -3.08 -7.33 -1.69
N PRO A 59 -2.29 -8.22 -2.33
CA PRO A 59 -0.86 -8.02 -2.43
C PRO A 59 -0.54 -6.89 -3.40
N VAL A 60 0.40 -6.02 -3.02
CA VAL A 60 0.90 -4.93 -3.86
C VAL A 60 2.38 -5.13 -4.20
N ASN A 61 2.79 -4.57 -5.33
CA ASN A 61 4.18 -4.59 -5.77
C ASN A 61 5.06 -3.84 -4.76
N LEU A 62 6.09 -4.51 -4.24
CA LEU A 62 7.03 -3.93 -3.27
C LEU A 62 7.73 -2.67 -3.80
N ARG A 63 7.93 -2.57 -5.12
CA ARG A 63 8.50 -1.36 -5.77
C ARG A 63 7.58 -0.15 -5.62
N SER A 64 6.27 -0.38 -5.49
CA SER A 64 5.25 0.67 -5.38
C SER A 64 5.08 1.20 -3.95
N ILE A 65 5.61 0.54 -2.92
CA ILE A 65 5.50 0.99 -1.51
C ILE A 65 5.89 2.46 -1.34
N ASN A 66 7.02 2.85 -1.93
CA ASN A 66 7.52 4.22 -1.85
C ASN A 66 6.62 5.23 -2.56
N THR A 67 5.96 4.81 -3.63
CA THR A 67 5.01 5.64 -4.37
C THR A 67 3.75 5.82 -3.53
N LEU A 68 3.18 4.72 -3.03
CA LEU A 68 2.00 4.70 -2.15
C LEU A 68 2.18 5.60 -0.93
N ILE A 69 3.33 5.51 -0.25
CA ILE A 69 3.63 6.33 0.92
C ILE A 69 3.63 7.83 0.56
N ARG A 70 4.14 8.19 -0.62
CA ARG A 70 4.28 9.58 -1.06
C ARG A 70 3.00 10.16 -1.65
N SER A 71 2.07 9.32 -2.09
CA SER A 71 0.82 9.73 -2.74
C SER A 71 0.06 10.76 -1.91
N ARG A 72 -0.60 11.69 -2.57
CA ARG A 72 -1.55 12.56 -1.88
C ARG A 72 -2.77 11.75 -1.44
N PRO A 73 -3.48 12.16 -0.38
CA PRO A 73 -4.59 11.37 0.15
C PRO A 73 -5.72 11.06 -0.85
N ASP A 74 -5.94 11.93 -1.82
CA ASP A 74 -6.88 11.83 -2.93
C ASP A 74 -6.40 10.90 -4.06
N GLU A 75 -5.09 10.66 -4.16
CA GLU A 75 -4.48 9.80 -5.18
C GLU A 75 -4.31 8.34 -4.71
N ILE A 76 -4.46 8.06 -3.40
CA ILE A 76 -4.14 6.74 -2.83
C ILE A 76 -4.90 5.63 -3.54
N ALA A 77 -6.19 5.81 -3.82
CA ALA A 77 -7.01 4.80 -4.48
C ALA A 77 -6.45 4.40 -5.86
N GLN A 78 -6.13 5.38 -6.70
CA GLN A 78 -5.54 5.15 -8.01
C GLN A 78 -4.18 4.45 -7.89
N ARG A 79 -3.34 4.89 -6.95
CA ARG A 79 -2.00 4.35 -6.75
C ARG A 79 -2.02 2.93 -6.20
N VAL A 80 -3.03 2.59 -5.41
CA VAL A 80 -3.26 1.22 -4.95
C VAL A 80 -3.66 0.34 -6.12
N ALA A 81 -4.63 0.77 -6.94
CA ALA A 81 -5.04 0.01 -8.12
C ALA A 81 -3.86 -0.28 -9.07
N GLU A 82 -2.98 0.70 -9.31
CA GLU A 82 -1.74 0.52 -10.09
C GLU A 82 -0.72 -0.43 -9.42
N ALA A 83 -0.76 -0.55 -8.09
CA ALA A 83 0.20 -1.30 -7.32
C ALA A 83 -0.23 -2.75 -7.06
N ILE A 84 -1.53 -3.06 -7.10
CA ILE A 84 -2.05 -4.41 -6.85
C ILE A 84 -1.46 -5.39 -7.88
N LEU A 85 -0.92 -6.49 -7.38
CA LEU A 85 -0.42 -7.58 -8.23
C LEU A 85 -1.62 -8.33 -8.83
N GLY A 86 -1.66 -8.42 -10.16
CA GLY A 86 -2.58 -9.31 -10.87
C GLY A 86 -3.93 -8.73 -11.32
N GLU A 87 -4.15 -7.41 -11.27
CA GLU A 87 -5.27 -6.83 -12.04
C GLU A 87 -4.79 -6.31 -13.40
N PRO A 88 -5.34 -6.81 -14.52
CA PRO A 88 -5.28 -6.05 -15.76
C PRO A 88 -6.01 -4.75 -15.51
N SER A 89 -5.41 -3.60 -15.88
CA SER A 89 -6.16 -2.37 -16.03
C SER A 89 -7.48 -2.70 -16.72
N ALA A 90 -8.60 -2.54 -16.02
CA ALA A 90 -9.90 -2.47 -16.67
C ALA A 90 -9.86 -1.22 -17.55
N ARG A 91 -9.28 -1.38 -18.74
CA ARG A 91 -9.54 -0.54 -19.89
C ARG A 91 -11.03 -0.66 -20.08
N THR A 92 -11.73 0.43 -19.82
CA THR A 92 -13.10 0.66 -20.25
C THR A 92 -13.15 0.33 -21.74
N GLU A 93 -13.60 -0.89 -22.07
CA GLU A 93 -14.16 -1.15 -23.38
C GLU A 93 -15.55 -0.53 -23.34
N ASP A 94 -15.63 0.72 -23.80
CA ASP A 94 -16.82 1.24 -24.46
C ASP A 94 -17.16 0.26 -25.59
N ALA A 95 -18.00 -0.73 -25.30
CA ALA A 95 -18.72 -1.48 -26.30
C ALA A 95 -20.10 -0.84 -26.45
N GLY A 96 -20.12 0.31 -27.11
CA GLY A 96 -21.32 0.77 -27.80
C GLY A 96 -21.54 -0.11 -29.03
N SER A 97 -22.71 -0.73 -29.11
CA SER A 97 -23.45 -1.04 -30.35
C SER A 97 -24.89 -1.38 -30.00
#